data_AF-A0A7C5V251-F1
#
_entry.id   AF-A0A7C5V251-F1
#
_cell.length_a   1.000
_cell.length_b   1.000
_cell.length_c   1.000
_cell.angle_alpha   90.00
_cell.angle_beta   90.00
_cell.angle_gamma   90.00
#
_symmetry.space_group_name_H-M   'P 1'
#
loop_
_entity.id
_entity.type
_entity.pdbx_description
1 polymer ?
#
loop_
_entity_poly.entity_id
_entity_poly.type
_entity_poly.pdbx_seq_one_letter_code
_entity_poly.pdbx_strand_id
1 'polypeptide(L)'
;MLFDTEPPKPKTGIRKYWPLLVIVILVGGTVAYFVLHNLPEKRAVQRFLTALEQGNYQEAYKLWQPASDYSYDDFLHDWGPQGDYGKIREFKILDVKSKGSELVIVTVSINNQTPPLALLVDRKTKGLAYSPY
;
A
#
# COMPACT_ATOMS: atom_id res chain seq x y z
N MET A 1 -6.63 -57.89 49.02
CA MET A 1 -5.64 -57.10 48.28
C MET A 1 -6.38 -56.46 47.11
N LEU A 2 -6.78 -55.20 47.26
CA LEU A 2 -7.42 -54.42 46.20
C LEU A 2 -6.33 -53.88 45.30
N PHE A 3 -6.43 -54.14 44.00
CA PHE A 3 -5.52 -53.59 43.01
C PHE A 3 -5.80 -52.09 42.86
N ASP A 4 -4.96 -51.25 43.48
CA ASP A 4 -4.91 -49.83 43.17
C ASP A 4 -4.32 -49.66 41.76
N THR A 5 -5.20 -49.57 40.76
CA THR A 5 -4.82 -49.10 39.44
C THR A 5 -5.13 -47.62 39.36
N GLU A 6 -4.11 -46.77 39.49
CA GLU A 6 -4.25 -45.35 39.16
C GLU A 6 -4.78 -45.20 37.73
N PRO A 7 -5.75 -44.30 37.48
CA PRO A 7 -6.28 -44.11 36.14
C PRO A 7 -5.16 -43.61 35.20
N PRO A 8 -5.07 -44.13 33.96
CA PRO A 8 -3.99 -43.79 33.05
C PRO A 8 -3.99 -42.28 32.78
N LYS A 9 -2.88 -41.62 33.16
CA LYS A 9 -2.68 -40.18 32.96
C LYS A 9 -2.90 -39.87 31.46
N PRO A 10 -3.83 -38.97 31.11
CA PRO A 10 -4.16 -38.74 29.71
C PRO A 10 -2.90 -38.21 28.99
N LYS A 11 -2.40 -38.99 28.01
CA LYS A 11 -1.29 -38.58 27.11
C LYS A 11 -1.77 -37.46 26.20
N THR A 12 -1.96 -36.27 26.76
CA THR A 12 -2.27 -35.06 26.00
C THR A 12 -0.96 -34.49 25.46
N GLY A 13 -0.52 -35.07 24.34
CA GLY A 13 0.64 -34.58 23.59
C GLY A 13 0.40 -33.20 22.97
N ILE A 14 1.46 -32.61 22.41
CA ILE A 14 1.48 -31.29 21.75
C ILE A 14 0.35 -31.12 20.70
N ARG A 15 -0.19 -32.23 20.19
CA ARG A 15 -1.37 -32.30 19.29
C ARG A 15 -2.60 -31.50 19.77
N LYS A 16 -2.79 -31.29 21.09
CA LYS A 16 -3.91 -30.47 21.60
C LYS A 16 -3.83 -29.00 21.19
N TYR A 17 -2.63 -28.50 20.86
CA TYR A 17 -2.41 -27.11 20.42
C TYR A 17 -2.55 -26.92 18.91
N TRP A 18 -2.71 -28.01 18.15
CA TRP A 18 -2.92 -27.95 16.70
C TRP A 18 -4.10 -27.04 16.29
N PRO A 19 -5.31 -27.15 16.88
CA PRO A 19 -6.41 -26.26 16.52
C PRO A 19 -6.10 -24.78 16.82
N LEU A 20 -5.41 -24.49 17.93
CA LEU A 20 -5.00 -23.12 18.27
C LEU A 20 -4.01 -22.56 17.24
N LEU A 21 -3.04 -23.37 16.80
CA LEU A 21 -2.06 -22.99 15.79
C LEU A 21 -2.73 -22.71 14.43
N VAL A 22 -3.73 -23.51 14.04
CA VAL A 22 -4.52 -23.27 12.83
C VAL A 22 -5.27 -21.95 12.92
N ILE A 23 -5.89 -21.63 14.06
CA ILE A 23 -6.59 -20.34 14.25
C ILE A 23 -5.61 -19.17 14.14
N VAL A 24 -4.43 -19.26 14.77
CA VAL A 24 -3.40 -18.21 14.69
C VAL A 24 -2.94 -17.98 13.25
N ILE A 25 -2.74 -19.06 12.48
CA ILE A 25 -2.36 -18.95 11.06
C ILE A 25 -3.48 -18.33 10.24
N LEU A 26 -4.73 -18.71 10.46
CA LEU A 26 -5.87 -18.16 9.72
C LEU A 26 -6.03 -16.67 10.00
N VAL A 27 -6.08 -16.28 11.28
CA VAL A 27 -6.23 -14.87 11.68
C VAL A 27 -5.01 -14.06 11.23
N GLY A 28 -3.81 -14.56 11.48
CA GLY A 28 -2.56 -13.92 11.06
C GLY A 28 -2.46 -13.76 9.55
N GLY A 29 -2.84 -14.79 8.80
CA GLY A 29 -2.87 -14.78 7.34
C GLY A 29 -3.88 -13.78 6.78
N THR A 30 -5.07 -13.68 7.37
CA THR A 30 -6.08 -12.69 6.96
C THR A 30 -5.59 -11.26 7.23
N VAL A 31 -5.06 -10.98 8.42
CA VAL A 31 -4.51 -9.65 8.74
C VAL A 31 -3.35 -9.31 7.81
N ALA A 32 -2.41 -10.25 7.62
CA ALA A 32 -1.29 -10.06 6.72
C ALA A 32 -1.75 -9.80 5.29
N TYR A 33 -2.78 -10.52 4.81
CA TYR A 33 -3.34 -10.28 3.49
C TYR A 33 -3.85 -8.85 3.34
N PHE A 34 -4.69 -8.35 4.25
CA PHE A 34 -5.22 -6.99 4.13
C PHE A 34 -4.14 -5.90 4.21
N VAL A 35 -3.11 -6.09 5.02
CA VAL A 35 -2.00 -5.12 5.14
C VAL A 35 -1.06 -5.18 3.93
N LEU A 36 -0.73 -6.37 3.44
CA LEU A 36 0.26 -6.54 2.37
C LEU A 36 -0.34 -6.39 0.97
N HIS A 37 -1.65 -6.58 0.81
CA HIS A 37 -2.30 -6.57 -0.51
C HIS A 37 -2.19 -5.24 -1.25
N ASN A 38 -2.18 -4.10 -0.54
CA ASN A 38 -2.05 -2.76 -1.14
C ASN A 38 -0.67 -2.12 -0.94
N LEU A 39 0.27 -2.88 -0.36
CA LEU A 39 1.62 -2.39 -0.06
C LEU A 39 2.42 -2.01 -1.33
N PRO A 40 2.33 -2.76 -2.45
CA PRO A 40 3.01 -2.38 -3.69
C PRO A 40 2.55 -1.03 -4.24
N GLU A 41 1.25 -0.73 -4.21
CA GLU A 41 0.66 0.51 -4.72
C GLU A 41 1.02 1.70 -3.83
N LYS A 42 0.97 1.50 -2.50
CA LYS A 42 1.47 2.47 -1.54
C LYS A 42 2.94 2.82 -1.83
N ARG A 43 3.78 1.82 -2.09
CA ARG A 43 5.20 2.00 -2.41
C ARG A 43 5.42 2.69 -3.75
N ALA A 44 4.55 2.47 -4.75
CA ALA A 44 4.63 3.15 -6.03
C ALA A 44 4.44 4.66 -5.87
N VAL A 45 3.38 5.07 -5.16
CA VAL A 45 3.12 6.49 -4.84
C VAL A 45 4.23 7.08 -3.99
N GLN A 46 4.72 6.35 -3.00
CA GLN A 46 5.84 6.81 -2.18
C GLN A 46 7.11 7.05 -3.03
N ARG A 47 7.45 6.15 -3.96
CA ARG A 47 8.61 6.33 -4.86
C ARG A 47 8.42 7.53 -5.77
N PHE A 48 7.23 7.70 -6.34
CA PHE A 48 6.89 8.83 -7.19
C PHE A 48 7.08 10.16 -6.44
N LEU A 49 6.46 10.32 -5.27
CA LEU A 49 6.56 11.55 -4.47
C LEU A 49 7.98 11.79 -3.92
N THR A 50 8.71 10.73 -3.57
CA THR A 50 10.13 10.84 -3.16
C THR A 50 10.99 11.34 -4.33
N ALA A 51 10.76 10.86 -5.56
CA ALA A 51 11.48 11.35 -6.73
C ALA A 51 11.21 12.84 -6.96
N LEU A 52 9.96 13.29 -6.81
CA LEU A 52 9.60 14.71 -6.91
C LEU A 52 10.23 15.56 -5.82
N GLU A 53 10.22 15.10 -4.56
CA GLU A 53 10.87 15.79 -3.44
C GLU A 53 12.38 15.95 -3.65
N GLN A 54 13.03 14.93 -4.23
CA GLN A 54 14.45 14.96 -4.60
C GLN A 54 14.76 15.79 -5.86
N GLY A 55 13.73 16.28 -6.57
CA GLY A 55 13.89 17.00 -7.83
C GLY A 55 14.20 16.11 -9.05
N ASN A 56 14.02 14.81 -8.92
CA ASN A 56 14.24 13.81 -9.97
C ASN A 56 13.00 13.69 -10.89
N TYR A 57 12.63 14.78 -11.55
CA TYR A 57 11.38 14.88 -12.33
C TYR A 57 11.28 13.89 -13.49
N GLN A 58 12.40 13.59 -14.17
CA GLN A 58 12.41 12.59 -15.24
C GLN A 58 12.09 11.17 -14.73
N GLU A 59 12.58 10.83 -13.54
CA GLU A 59 12.27 9.54 -12.92
C GLU A 59 10.82 9.50 -12.45
N ALA A 60 10.34 10.60 -11.85
CA ALA A 60 8.94 10.73 -11.46
C ALA A 60 7.99 10.60 -12.67
N TYR A 61 8.34 11.19 -13.83
CA TYR A 61 7.57 11.07 -15.07
C TYR A 61 7.50 9.64 -15.59
N LYS A 62 8.61 8.88 -15.53
CA LYS A 62 8.61 7.45 -15.88
C LYS A 62 7.72 6.63 -14.96
N LEU A 63 7.74 6.95 -13.66
CA LEU A 63 6.88 6.29 -12.67
C LEU A 63 5.41 6.61 -12.88
N TRP A 64 5.09 7.85 -13.27
CA TRP A 64 3.73 8.27 -13.60
C TRP A 64 3.11 7.40 -14.71
N GLN A 65 3.90 6.95 -15.69
CA GLN A 65 3.42 6.16 -16.84
C GLN A 65 2.23 6.83 -17.54
N PRO A 66 2.43 8.05 -18.07
CA PRO A 66 1.37 8.81 -18.71
C PRO A 66 0.76 8.10 -19.91
N ALA A 67 -0.49 8.44 -20.20
CA ALA A 67 -1.05 8.20 -21.52
C ALA A 67 -0.23 8.93 -22.59
N SER A 68 -0.27 8.45 -23.84
CA SER A 68 0.59 8.94 -24.92
C SER A 68 0.40 10.42 -25.26
N ASP A 69 -0.72 11.01 -24.87
CA ASP A 69 -1.08 12.42 -25.05
C ASP A 69 -0.58 13.34 -23.93
N TYR A 70 -0.07 12.80 -22.82
CA TYR A 70 0.42 13.59 -21.69
C TYR A 70 1.94 13.71 -21.72
N SER A 71 2.42 14.87 -22.13
CA SER A 71 3.84 15.14 -22.37
C SER A 71 4.62 15.37 -21.08
N TYR A 72 5.95 15.42 -21.19
CA TYR A 72 6.79 15.79 -20.05
C TYR A 72 6.64 17.26 -19.65
N ASP A 73 6.29 18.14 -20.60
CA ASP A 73 6.05 19.55 -20.30
C ASP A 73 4.75 19.72 -19.52
N ASP A 74 3.69 18.98 -19.86
CA ASP A 74 2.45 18.91 -19.07
C ASP A 74 2.75 18.38 -17.66
N PHE A 75 3.58 17.35 -17.56
CA PHE A 75 4.02 16.83 -16.27
C PHE A 75 4.76 17.87 -15.43
N LEU A 76 5.63 18.68 -16.02
CA LEU A 76 6.34 19.74 -15.29
C LEU A 76 5.42 20.91 -14.94
N HIS A 77 4.38 21.16 -15.72
CA HIS A 77 3.34 22.14 -15.37
C HIS A 77 2.61 21.73 -14.10
N ASP A 78 2.32 20.45 -13.94
CA ASP A 78 1.63 19.94 -12.76
C ASP A 78 2.58 19.75 -11.56
N TRP A 79 3.67 19.02 -11.78
CA TRP A 79 4.52 18.44 -10.74
C TRP A 79 5.89 19.10 -10.61
N GLY A 80 6.23 20.03 -11.51
CA GLY A 80 7.50 20.73 -11.50
C GLY A 80 7.67 21.67 -10.29
N PRO A 81 8.86 22.27 -10.12
CA PRO A 81 9.13 23.15 -8.98
C PRO A 81 8.27 24.42 -8.94
N GLN A 82 7.75 24.82 -10.11
CA GLN A 82 6.82 25.95 -10.30
C GLN A 82 5.41 25.47 -10.70
N GLY A 83 5.15 24.17 -10.62
CA GLY A 83 3.85 23.61 -10.98
C GLY A 83 2.79 23.83 -9.91
N ASP A 84 1.62 23.24 -10.12
CA ASP A 84 0.42 23.42 -9.29
C ASP A 84 0.66 23.16 -7.79
N TYR A 85 1.50 22.19 -7.46
CA TYR A 85 1.83 21.84 -6.08
C TYR A 85 3.09 22.55 -5.56
N GLY A 86 3.76 23.31 -6.43
CA GLY A 86 5.10 23.83 -6.25
C GLY A 86 6.14 22.73 -6.02
N LYS A 87 7.36 23.14 -5.65
CA LYS A 87 8.40 22.18 -5.22
C LYS A 87 7.89 21.36 -4.02
N ILE A 88 7.77 20.05 -4.19
CA ILE A 88 7.45 19.11 -3.11
C ILE A 88 8.60 19.10 -2.09
N ARG A 89 8.26 19.32 -0.81
CA ARG A 89 9.20 19.34 0.32
C ARG A 89 8.85 18.31 1.38
N GLU A 90 7.58 17.95 1.45
CA GLU A 90 7.07 16.91 2.33
C GLU A 90 5.80 16.31 1.72
N PHE A 91 5.56 15.05 2.03
CA PHE A 91 4.30 14.39 1.70
C PHE A 91 3.92 13.36 2.76
N LYS A 92 2.62 13.08 2.87
CA LYS A 92 2.08 12.05 3.77
C LYS A 92 1.01 11.25 3.04
N ILE A 93 1.11 9.92 3.09
CA ILE A 93 0.03 9.04 2.63
C ILE A 93 -1.00 8.94 3.75
N LEU A 94 -2.21 9.41 3.48
CA LEU A 94 -3.31 9.50 4.44
C LEU A 94 -4.21 8.26 4.39
N ASP A 95 -4.54 7.78 3.18
CA ASP A 95 -5.40 6.63 2.99
C ASP A 95 -4.99 5.82 1.76
N VAL A 96 -5.31 4.52 1.78
CA VAL A 96 -5.06 3.57 0.68
C VAL A 96 -6.29 2.66 0.54
N LYS A 97 -7.06 2.88 -0.52
CA LYS A 97 -8.34 2.21 -0.74
C LYS A 97 -8.37 1.46 -2.06
N SER A 98 -8.69 0.17 -2.01
CA SER A 98 -8.93 -0.62 -3.22
C SER A 98 -10.18 -0.11 -3.95
N LYS A 99 -10.08 0.07 -5.27
CA LYS A 99 -11.21 0.37 -6.17
C LYS A 99 -11.34 -0.78 -7.17
N GLY A 100 -12.16 -1.76 -6.81
CA GLY A 100 -12.26 -3.00 -7.57
C GLY A 100 -10.98 -3.84 -7.50
N SER A 101 -10.80 -4.71 -8.49
CA SER A 101 -9.67 -5.65 -8.57
C SER A 101 -8.42 -5.08 -9.22
N GLU A 102 -8.51 -3.95 -9.91
CA GLU A 102 -7.41 -3.44 -10.75
C GLU A 102 -6.81 -2.14 -10.26
N LEU A 103 -7.56 -1.35 -9.49
CA LEU A 103 -7.15 0.00 -9.12
C LEU A 103 -7.06 0.18 -7.61
N VAL A 104 -6.16 1.05 -7.18
CA VAL A 104 -6.04 1.51 -5.79
C VAL A 104 -5.99 3.02 -5.79
N ILE A 105 -6.80 3.65 -4.94
CA ILE A 105 -6.77 5.08 -4.69
C ILE A 105 -5.88 5.29 -3.46
N VAL A 106 -4.88 6.15 -3.61
CA VAL A 106 -3.97 6.57 -2.55
C VAL A 106 -4.15 8.06 -2.33
N THR A 107 -4.67 8.42 -1.16
CA THR A 107 -4.85 9.82 -0.78
C THR A 107 -3.59 10.31 -0.10
N VAL A 108 -3.05 11.43 -0.58
CA VAL A 108 -1.81 12.03 -0.11
C VAL A 108 -1.99 13.50 0.23
N SER A 109 -1.33 13.96 1.29
CA SER A 109 -1.11 15.39 1.52
C SER A 109 0.28 15.74 1.00
N ILE A 110 0.38 16.83 0.23
CA ILE A 110 1.62 17.37 -0.31
C ILE A 110 1.82 18.75 0.31
N ASN A 111 2.98 19.04 0.88
CA ASN A 111 3.28 20.34 1.50
C ASN A 111 2.21 20.81 2.52
N ASN A 112 1.53 19.87 3.18
CA ASN A 112 0.37 20.11 4.06
C ASN A 112 -0.77 20.93 3.40
N GLN A 113 -0.86 20.95 2.06
CA GLN A 113 -1.93 21.62 1.34
C GLN A 113 -3.27 20.90 1.52
N THR A 114 -4.35 21.68 1.44
CA THR A 114 -5.74 21.21 1.52
C THR A 114 -6.51 21.67 0.28
N PRO A 115 -7.33 20.79 -0.33
CA PRO A 115 -7.62 19.42 0.07
C PRO A 115 -6.47 18.44 -0.25
N PRO A 116 -6.41 17.28 0.43
CA PRO A 116 -5.51 16.19 0.04
C PRO A 116 -5.77 15.73 -1.40
N LEU A 117 -4.71 15.29 -2.08
CA LEU A 117 -4.76 14.79 -3.45
C LEU A 117 -5.04 13.28 -3.47
N ALA A 118 -5.98 12.85 -4.29
CA ALA A 118 -6.21 11.43 -4.55
C ALA A 118 -5.51 10.99 -5.83
N LEU A 119 -4.57 10.05 -5.71
CA LEU A 119 -3.89 9.43 -6.84
C LEU A 119 -4.43 8.03 -7.07
N LEU A 120 -4.62 7.68 -8.33
CA LEU A 120 -5.05 6.36 -8.76
C LEU A 120 -3.80 5.58 -9.20
N VAL A 121 -3.72 4.31 -8.77
CA VAL A 121 -2.60 3.42 -9.08
C VAL A 121 -3.13 2.15 -9.71
N ASP A 122 -2.60 1.80 -10.87
CA ASP A 122 -2.89 0.50 -11.50
C ASP A 122 -2.13 -0.63 -10.80
N ARG A 123 -2.81 -1.73 -10.48
CA ARG A 123 -2.19 -2.85 -9.77
C ARG A 123 -1.23 -3.67 -10.62
N LYS A 124 -1.38 -3.70 -11.95
CA LYS A 124 -0.51 -4.49 -12.83
C LYS A 124 0.74 -3.71 -13.18
N THR A 125 0.59 -2.47 -13.65
CA THR A 125 1.69 -1.65 -14.16
C THR A 125 2.33 -0.76 -13.10
N LYS A 126 1.60 -0.45 -12.02
CA LYS A 126 1.94 0.58 -11.03
C LYS A 126 2.01 2.00 -11.61
N GLY A 127 1.47 2.21 -12.81
CA GLY A 127 1.27 3.55 -13.36
C GLY A 127 0.33 4.37 -12.49
N LEU A 128 0.53 5.68 -12.49
CA LEU A 128 -0.22 6.63 -11.67
C LEU A 128 -1.05 7.56 -12.56
N ALA A 129 -2.19 7.96 -12.03
CA ALA A 129 -3.03 8.98 -12.65
C ALA A 129 -3.73 9.80 -11.57
N TYR A 130 -4.27 10.95 -11.94
CA TYR A 130 -5.22 11.65 -11.08
C TYR A 130 -6.48 10.81 -10.88
N SER A 131 -6.99 10.77 -9.64
CA SER A 131 -8.26 10.10 -9.37
C SER A 131 -9.43 10.98 -9.81
N PRO A 132 -10.41 10.46 -10.58
CA PRO A 132 -11.59 11.21 -10.98
C PRO A 132 -12.72 11.19 -9.93
N TYR A 133 -12.47 10.70 -8.72
CA TYR A 133 -13.48 10.37 -7.70
C TYR A 133 -13.38 11.25 -6.45
#